data_AF-A0A0K8RCU3-F1
#
_entry.id   AF-A0A0K8RCU3-F1
#
_cell.length_a   1.000
_cell.length_b   1.000
_cell.length_c   1.000
_cell.angle_alpha   90.00
_cell.angle_beta   90.00
_cell.angle_gamma   90.00
#
_symmetry.space_group_name_H-M   'P 1'
#
loop_
_entity.id
_entity.type
_entity.pdbx_description
1 polymer ?
#
loop_
_entity_poly.entity_id
_entity_poly.type
_entity_poly.pdbx_seq_one_letter_code
_entity_poly.pdbx_strand_id
1 'polypeptide(L)'
;MEVKISTFLQIAVLIVLGIHLIAAGQDTDGKEKSDEYELFTVEYCGTNCTQLENGSWTACTGKNGTCRCFHENDKKVGLCLSTEYTDFSEYPDPNSEEIKAASPLP
;
A
#
# COMPACT_ATOMS: atom_id res chain seq x y z
N MET A 1 -43.30 -34.85 -3.16
CA MET A 1 -41.82 -34.96 -3.10
C MET A 1 -41.09 -33.80 -3.77
N GLU A 2 -41.80 -32.82 -4.36
CA GLU A 2 -41.18 -31.78 -5.18
C GLU A 2 -40.54 -30.63 -4.39
N VAL A 3 -41.09 -30.27 -3.22
CA VAL A 3 -40.62 -29.12 -2.40
C VAL A 3 -39.16 -29.29 -1.92
N LYS A 4 -38.69 -30.54 -1.81
CA LYS A 4 -37.32 -30.84 -1.37
C LYS A 4 -36.31 -30.68 -2.51
N ILE A 5 -36.70 -30.92 -3.77
CA ILE A 5 -35.79 -30.85 -4.92
C ILE A 5 -35.55 -29.38 -5.33
N SER A 6 -36.60 -28.56 -5.27
CA SER A 6 -36.50 -27.13 -5.60
C SER A 6 -35.57 -26.36 -4.67
N THR A 7 -35.52 -26.72 -3.38
CA THR A 7 -34.61 -26.10 -2.40
C THR A 7 -33.15 -26.45 -2.64
N PHE A 8 -32.82 -27.71 -2.97
CA PHE A 8 -31.44 -28.08 -3.32
C PHE A 8 -30.96 -27.37 -4.60
N LEU A 9 -31.82 -27.24 -5.61
CA LEU A 9 -31.48 -26.56 -6.85
C LEU A 9 -31.15 -25.06 -6.62
N GLN A 10 -31.94 -24.38 -5.77
CA GLN A 10 -31.72 -22.97 -5.44
C GLN A 10 -30.38 -22.73 -4.73
N ILE A 11 -30.02 -23.61 -3.79
CA ILE A 11 -28.73 -23.52 -3.08
C ILE A 11 -27.57 -23.70 -4.06
N ALA A 12 -27.65 -24.67 -4.98
CA ALA A 12 -26.61 -24.89 -5.98
C ALA A 12 -26.43 -23.68 -6.91
N VAL A 13 -27.53 -23.06 -7.36
CA VAL A 13 -27.49 -21.86 -8.21
C VAL A 13 -26.86 -20.67 -7.48
N LEU A 14 -27.16 -20.48 -6.19
CA LEU A 14 -26.54 -19.43 -5.37
C LEU A 14 -25.03 -19.65 -5.19
N ILE A 15 -24.58 -20.90 -5.00
CA ILE A 15 -23.16 -21.22 -4.90
C ILE A 15 -22.45 -20.89 -6.22
N VAL A 16 -23.03 -21.27 -7.36
CA VAL A 16 -22.45 -20.99 -8.68
C VAL A 16 -22.40 -19.47 -8.93
N LEU A 17 -23.47 -18.73 -8.68
CA LEU A 17 -23.50 -17.27 -8.82
C LEU A 17 -22.52 -16.57 -7.88
N GLY A 18 -22.41 -17.02 -6.63
CA GLY A 18 -21.47 -16.48 -5.65
C GLY A 18 -20.01 -16.65 -6.08
N ILE A 19 -19.65 -17.80 -6.65
CA ILE A 19 -18.30 -18.03 -7.18
C ILE A 19 -18.00 -17.09 -8.36
N HIS A 20 -18.96 -16.87 -9.26
CA HIS A 20 -18.77 -15.92 -10.37
C HIS A 20 -18.67 -14.47 -9.89
N LEU A 21 -19.40 -14.07 -8.84
CA LEU A 21 -19.28 -12.73 -8.26
C LEU A 21 -17.93 -12.50 -7.57
N ILE A 22 -17.36 -13.51 -6.92
CA ILE A 22 -16.02 -13.41 -6.32
C ILE A 22 -14.96 -13.27 -7.44
N ALA A 23 -15.12 -13.98 -8.56
CA ALA A 23 -14.18 -13.88 -9.68
C ALA A 23 -14.32 -12.58 -10.50
N ALA A 24 -15.54 -12.09 -10.71
CA ALA A 24 -15.80 -10.86 -11.47
C ALA A 24 -15.63 -9.57 -10.63
N GLY A 25 -15.75 -9.64 -9.30
CA GLY A 25 -15.49 -8.53 -8.40
C GLY A 25 -14.00 -8.28 -8.15
N GLN A 26 -13.14 -9.17 -8.64
CA GLN A 26 -11.72 -8.89 -8.80
C GLN A 26 -11.49 -8.35 -10.20
N ASP A 27 -12.16 -7.24 -10.53
CA ASP A 27 -11.52 -6.20 -11.31
C ASP A 27 -10.27 -5.80 -10.52
N THR A 28 -9.21 -6.58 -10.65
CA THR A 28 -7.88 -5.98 -10.69
C THR A 28 -7.84 -5.26 -12.03
N ASP A 29 -8.49 -4.10 -12.06
CA ASP A 29 -8.01 -3.03 -12.92
C ASP A 29 -6.49 -2.95 -12.69
N GLY A 30 -5.80 -2.64 -13.78
CA GLY A 30 -4.41 -3.03 -13.95
C GLY A 30 -3.57 -2.89 -12.69
N LYS A 31 -2.99 -4.01 -12.24
CA LYS A 31 -1.57 -3.99 -11.86
C LYS A 31 -0.72 -3.66 -13.10
N GLU A 32 -1.05 -2.55 -13.76
CA GLU A 32 -0.06 -1.77 -14.45
C GLU A 32 0.89 -1.35 -13.34
N LYS A 33 2.16 -1.71 -13.50
CA LYS A 33 3.22 -1.41 -12.56
C LYS A 33 3.30 0.10 -12.40
N SER A 34 2.55 0.67 -11.46
CA SER A 34 2.75 2.03 -11.01
C SER A 34 3.93 2.14 -10.03
N ASP A 35 4.76 1.09 -9.95
CA ASP A 35 6.08 1.09 -9.31
C ASP A 35 6.96 2.27 -9.79
N GLU A 36 6.67 2.89 -10.95
CA GLU A 36 7.43 4.04 -11.47
C GLU A 36 7.08 5.38 -10.79
N TYR A 37 5.94 5.49 -10.09
CA TYR A 37 5.51 6.74 -9.45
C TYR A 37 5.37 6.64 -7.93
N GLU A 38 6.11 5.78 -7.25
CA GLU A 38 6.31 5.95 -5.80
C GLU A 38 7.15 7.21 -5.57
N LEU A 39 6.44 8.34 -5.51
CA LEU A 39 6.93 9.70 -5.29
C LEU A 39 7.75 9.85 -3.99
N PHE A 40 7.48 8.97 -3.05
CA PHE A 40 8.17 8.84 -1.77
C PHE A 40 8.06 7.39 -1.33
N THR A 41 9.19 6.71 -1.14
CA THR A 41 9.20 5.37 -0.55
C THR A 41 9.58 5.49 0.91
N VAL A 42 8.77 4.87 1.78
CA VAL A 42 9.04 4.75 3.21
C VAL A 42 9.29 3.28 3.51
N GLU A 43 10.53 2.93 3.83
CA GLU A 43 10.92 1.56 4.12
C GLU A 43 11.30 1.39 5.58
N TYR A 44 10.78 0.34 6.21
CA TYR A 44 11.20 -0.05 7.55
C TYR A 44 12.59 -0.71 7.52
N CYS A 45 13.51 -0.17 8.32
CA CYS A 45 14.91 -0.64 8.36
C CYS A 45 15.13 -1.93 9.16
N GLY A 46 14.06 -2.59 9.62
CA GLY A 46 14.16 -3.81 10.42
C GLY A 46 14.51 -3.58 11.90
N THR A 47 14.62 -2.32 12.34
CA THR A 47 14.98 -1.98 13.71
C THR A 47 14.06 -0.90 14.30
N ASN A 48 13.88 -0.95 15.62
CA ASN A 48 13.20 0.10 16.36
C ASN A 48 14.23 1.01 17.03
N CYS A 49 13.83 2.25 17.29
CA CYS A 49 14.56 3.15 18.17
C CYS A 49 13.82 3.28 19.50
N THR A 50 14.56 3.45 20.61
CA THR A 50 13.99 3.61 21.95
C THR A 50 14.55 4.86 22.61
N GLN A 51 13.70 5.58 23.35
CA GLN A 51 14.12 6.74 24.10
C GLN A 51 14.90 6.31 25.36
N LEU A 52 16.12 6.83 25.49
CA LEU A 52 17.01 6.65 26.63
C LEU A 52 16.62 7.60 27.78
N GLU A 53 17.13 7.34 28.98
CA GLU A 53 16.84 8.16 30.18
C GLU A 53 17.28 9.63 30.04
N ASN A 54 18.28 9.91 29.20
CA ASN A 54 18.74 11.26 28.89
C ASN A 54 17.86 11.99 27.84
N GLY A 55 16.77 11.36 27.38
CA GLY A 55 15.85 11.88 26.36
C GLY A 55 16.28 11.66 24.91
N SER A 56 17.51 11.18 24.66
CA SER A 56 17.98 10.83 23.31
C SER A 56 17.41 9.50 22.83
N TRP A 57 17.48 9.24 21.52
CA TRP A 57 16.99 8.00 20.91
C TRP A 57 18.15 7.08 20.51
N THR A 58 17.97 5.77 20.67
CA THR A 58 18.94 4.79 20.15
C THR A 58 19.09 4.95 18.63
N ALA A 59 20.34 4.86 18.16
CA ALA A 59 20.64 5.03 16.75
C ALA A 59 19.96 3.95 15.87
N CYS A 60 19.49 4.37 14.71
CA CYS A 60 18.99 3.46 13.68
C CYS A 60 20.14 2.89 12.87
N THR A 61 20.09 1.59 12.60
CA THR A 61 21.06 0.89 11.76
C THR A 61 20.36 0.35 10.51
N GLY A 62 21.10 0.28 9.41
CA GLY A 62 20.60 -0.26 8.14
C GLY A 62 20.73 0.74 6.99
N LYS A 63 20.51 0.25 5.76
CA LYS A 63 20.46 1.03 4.51
C LYS A 63 21.56 2.10 4.39
N ASN A 64 22.81 1.72 4.66
CA ASN A 64 23.98 2.63 4.58
C ASN A 64 23.85 3.94 5.38
N GLY A 65 23.06 3.95 6.47
CA GLY A 65 22.90 5.13 7.34
C GLY A 65 21.79 6.10 6.92
N THR A 66 20.94 5.74 5.95
CA THR A 66 19.78 6.58 5.57
C THR A 66 18.65 6.50 6.60
N CYS A 67 18.60 5.45 7.42
CA CYS A 67 17.55 5.22 8.39
C CYS A 67 17.51 6.30 9.50
N ARG A 68 16.34 6.86 9.75
CA ARG A 68 16.08 7.83 10.82
C ARG A 68 15.02 7.29 11.79
N CYS A 69 15.10 7.72 13.04
CA CYS A 69 14.14 7.35 14.08
C CYS A 69 12.89 8.23 13.98
N PHE A 70 11.73 7.60 13.81
CA PHE A 70 10.43 8.25 13.81
C PHE A 70 9.60 7.70 14.96
N HIS A 71 9.05 8.57 15.80
CA HIS A 71 8.24 8.18 16.94
C HIS A 71 7.00 9.06 17.05
N GLU A 72 5.93 8.50 17.61
CA GLU A 72 4.79 9.29 18.04
C GLU A 72 5.13 9.99 19.37
N ASN A 73 4.61 11.19 19.57
CA ASN A 73 4.99 12.09 20.68
C ASN A 73 5.09 11.39 22.05
N ASP A 74 4.08 10.62 22.43
CA ASP A 74 4.00 10.01 23.75
C ASP A 74 4.62 8.59 23.83
N LYS A 75 5.20 8.10 22.73
CA LYS A 75 5.78 6.75 22.66
C LYS A 75 7.28 6.82 22.94
N LYS A 76 7.76 5.89 23.78
CA LYS A 76 9.20 5.68 24.05
C LYS A 76 9.87 4.74 23.05
N VAL A 77 9.11 4.17 22.13
CA VAL A 77 9.59 3.29 21.06
C VAL A 77 9.12 3.87 19.74
N GLY A 78 10.05 4.09 18.82
CA GLY A 78 9.83 4.53 17.46
C GLY A 78 10.33 3.50 16.46
N LEU A 79 10.05 3.74 15.19
CA LEU A 79 10.48 2.92 14.08
C LEU A 79 11.68 3.55 13.39
N CYS A 80 12.65 2.75 12.98
CA CYS A 80 13.69 3.21 12.08
C CYS A 80 13.20 3.07 10.64
N LEU A 81 13.03 4.22 9.96
CA LEU A 81 12.53 4.27 8.60
C LEU A 81 13.58 4.93 7.69
N SER A 82 13.72 4.42 6.47
CA SER A 82 14.41 5.08 5.38
C SER A 82 13.37 5.75 4.50
N THR A 83 13.55 7.03 4.23
CA THR A 83 12.72 7.77 3.28
C THR A 83 13.54 8.07 2.05
N GLU A 84 13.06 7.68 0.89
CA GLU A 84 13.59 8.14 -0.39
C GLU A 84 12.62 9.17 -0.97
N TYR A 85 13.15 10.32 -1.39
CA TYR A 85 12.39 11.37 -2.04
C TYR A 85 12.83 11.43 -3.49
N THR A 86 11.88 11.34 -4.41
CA THR A 86 12.15 11.52 -5.82
C THR A 86 12.42 12.99 -6.09
N ASP A 87 13.63 13.31 -6.56
CA ASP A 87 13.96 14.67 -6.98
C ASP A 87 13.24 15.00 -8.29
N PHE A 88 12.18 15.78 -8.19
CA PHE A 88 11.42 16.23 -9.36
C PHE A 88 12.20 17.15 -10.29
N SER A 89 13.32 17.73 -9.85
CA SER A 89 14.15 18.55 -10.73
C SER A 89 14.80 17.74 -11.85
N GLU A 90 14.84 16.40 -11.74
CA GLU A 90 15.30 15.50 -12.80
C GLU A 90 14.25 15.25 -13.89
N TYR A 91 12.97 15.58 -13.63
CA TYR A 91 11.88 15.32 -14.55
C TYR A 91 11.45 16.59 -15.31
N PRO A 92 11.16 16.49 -16.62
CA PRO A 92 10.61 17.62 -17.35
C PRO A 92 9.21 17.96 -16.85
N ASP A 93 8.80 19.23 -17.01
CA ASP A 93 7.41 19.63 -16.75
C ASP A 93 6.45 18.75 -17.58
N PRO A 94 5.38 18.20 -16.98
CA PRO A 94 4.46 17.34 -17.69
C PRO A 94 3.74 18.12 -18.79
N ASN A 95 3.58 17.49 -19.95
CA ASN A 95 2.86 18.08 -21.05
C ASN A 95 1.34 17.93 -20.88
N SER A 96 0.56 18.66 -21.68
CA SER A 96 -0.91 18.69 -21.53
C SER A 96 -1.59 17.34 -21.78
N GLU A 97 -0.97 16.43 -22.53
CA GLU A 97 -1.51 15.11 -22.81
C GLU A 97 -1.32 14.18 -21.62
N GLU A 98 -0.14 14.23 -20.98
CA GLU A 98 0.15 13.50 -19.73
C GLU A 98 -0.79 13.92 -18.61
N ILE A 99 -1.04 15.22 -18.45
CA ILE A 99 -1.97 15.74 -17.44
C ILE A 99 -3.40 15.23 -17.68
N LYS A 100 -3.83 15.16 -18.96
CA LYS A 100 -5.15 14.61 -19.31
C LYS A 100 -5.23 13.11 -19.06
N ALA A 101 -4.16 12.37 -19.33
CA ALA A 101 -4.09 10.92 -19.07
C ALA A 101 -4.11 10.60 -17.57
N ALA A 102 -3.49 11.44 -16.74
CA ALA A 102 -3.46 11.29 -15.28
C ALA A 102 -4.73 11.81 -14.58
N SER A 103 -5.64 12.48 -15.30
CA SER A 103 -6.88 12.98 -14.72
C SER A 103 -7.80 11.82 -14.33
N PRO A 104 -8.43 11.84 -13.13
CA PRO A 104 -9.40 10.81 -12.75
C PRO A 104 -10.48 10.65 -13.81
N LEU A 105 -10.73 9.41 -14.23
CA LEU A 105 -11.85 9.11 -15.12
C LEU A 105 -13.18 9.29 -14.36
N PRO A 106 -14.24 9.78 -15.04
CA PRO A 106 -15.56 9.96 -14.45
C PRO A 106 -16.24 8.67 -14.02
#